data_AF-A0A2U8X946-F1
#
_entry.id   AF-A0A2U8X946-F1
#
_cell.length_a   1.000
_cell.length_b   1.000
_cell.length_c   1.000
_cell.angle_alpha   90.00
_cell.angle_beta   90.00
_cell.angle_gamma   90.00
#
_symmetry.space_group_name_H-M   'P 1'
#
loop_
_entity.id
_entity.type
_entity.pdbx_description
1 polymer ?
#
loop_
_entity_poly.entity_id
_entity_poly.type
_entity_poly.pdbx_seq_one_letter_code
_entity_poly.pdbx_strand_id
1 'polypeptide(L)'
;MSALLPVEFTWTGDAMQPAGRFTGLCDRQFVIGERYILTEQEERSSKSHAHYFACVRDGWSSLPEHLADRFPSPEHLRKWALIKAGFRDEQTFVASSKAEAIRVAAFLRPVDDTAVVRVKDSVVVRWTAKSQSKRAMGNEDFQRSKDAVFAVIDELIGTAPGTLSREAGRAA
;
A
#
# COMPACT_ATOMS: atom_id res chain seq x y z
N MET A 1 13.30 18.52 -17.28
CA MET A 1 11.98 18.21 -17.88
C MET A 1 11.04 17.85 -16.75
N SER A 2 10.07 18.71 -16.44
CA SER A 2 9.08 18.39 -15.42
C SER A 2 8.15 17.32 -15.99
N ALA A 3 7.87 16.26 -15.23
CA ALA A 3 6.93 15.24 -15.64
C ALA A 3 5.53 15.85 -15.75
N LEU A 4 4.81 15.54 -16.83
CA LEU A 4 3.41 15.93 -17.00
C LEU A 4 2.57 15.29 -15.90
N LEU A 5 1.69 16.07 -15.28
CA LEU A 5 0.72 15.59 -14.32
C LEU A 5 -0.56 15.10 -15.06
N PRO A 6 -1.21 14.03 -14.57
CA PRO A 6 -2.46 13.55 -15.14
C PRO A 6 -3.55 14.62 -15.14
N VAL A 7 -4.36 14.64 -16.20
CA VAL A 7 -5.54 15.48 -16.35
C VAL A 7 -6.73 14.59 -16.67
N GLU A 8 -7.84 14.83 -15.99
CA GLU A 8 -9.10 14.14 -16.25
C GLU A 8 -9.89 14.86 -17.34
N PHE A 9 -10.35 14.09 -18.32
CA PHE A 9 -11.17 14.58 -19.42
C PHE A 9 -12.53 13.88 -19.42
N THR A 10 -13.56 14.62 -19.84
CA THR A 10 -14.89 14.10 -20.14
C THR A 10 -15.04 13.96 -21.64
N TRP A 11 -15.44 12.77 -22.11
CA TRP A 11 -15.84 12.58 -23.49
C TRP A 11 -17.24 13.15 -23.70
N THR A 12 -17.38 14.15 -24.58
CA THR A 12 -18.67 14.81 -24.87
C THR A 12 -19.41 14.23 -26.08
N GLY A 13 -18.84 13.22 -26.74
CA GLY A 13 -19.35 12.63 -27.99
C GLY A 13 -18.63 13.13 -29.23
N ASP A 14 -17.95 14.26 -29.13
CA ASP A 14 -17.21 14.93 -30.22
C ASP A 14 -15.79 15.34 -29.81
N ALA A 15 -15.55 15.63 -28.52
CA ALA A 15 -14.26 16.04 -28.01
C ALA A 15 -13.98 15.52 -26.58
N MET A 16 -12.71 15.50 -26.21
CA MET A 16 -12.28 15.36 -24.82
C MET A 16 -12.19 16.75 -24.20
N GLN A 17 -13.02 17.05 -23.21
CA GLN A 17 -13.00 18.32 -22.49
C GLN A 17 -12.39 18.14 -21.09
N PRO A 18 -11.41 18.95 -20.66
CA PRO A 18 -10.82 18.81 -19.33
C PRO A 18 -11.87 19.11 -18.26
N ALA A 19 -11.90 18.31 -17.20
CA ALA A 19 -12.77 18.61 -16.06
C ALA A 19 -12.38 19.98 -15.46
N GLY A 20 -13.37 20.77 -15.04
CA GLY A 20 -13.18 22.21 -14.74
C GLY A 20 -12.04 22.54 -13.76
N ARG A 21 -11.75 21.65 -12.80
CA ARG A 21 -10.63 21.81 -11.84
C ARG A 21 -9.23 21.74 -12.48
N PHE A 22 -9.11 21.20 -13.69
CA PHE A 22 -7.84 20.97 -14.38
C PHE A 22 -7.56 21.96 -15.51
N THR A 23 -8.45 22.89 -15.82
CA THR A 23 -8.27 23.89 -16.91
C THR A 23 -6.95 24.63 -16.79
N GLY A 24 -6.66 25.22 -15.63
CA GLY A 24 -5.39 25.92 -15.41
C GLY A 24 -4.16 25.00 -15.44
N LEU A 25 -4.31 23.69 -15.23
CA LEU A 25 -3.23 22.72 -15.41
C LEU A 25 -2.99 22.44 -16.90
N CYS A 26 -4.04 22.33 -17.70
CA CYS A 26 -3.94 22.21 -19.15
C CYS A 26 -3.18 23.38 -19.77
N ASP A 27 -3.50 24.62 -19.37
CA ASP A 27 -2.84 25.83 -19.89
C ASP A 27 -1.33 25.85 -19.63
N ARG A 28 -0.87 25.15 -18.59
CA ARG A 28 0.56 25.01 -18.25
C ARG A 28 1.25 23.85 -18.96
N GLN A 29 0.50 22.81 -19.34
CA GLN A 29 1.04 21.53 -19.83
C GLN A 29 0.90 21.35 -21.33
N PHE A 30 -0.11 21.94 -21.94
CA PHE A 30 -0.48 21.73 -23.34
C PHE A 30 -0.41 23.04 -24.11
N VAL A 31 0.03 22.94 -25.36
CA VAL A 31 0.16 24.07 -26.28
C VAL A 31 -0.98 24.01 -27.29
N ILE A 32 -1.64 25.15 -27.48
CA ILE A 32 -2.72 25.29 -28.46
C ILE A 32 -2.18 24.97 -29.86
N GLY A 33 -2.82 24.04 -30.56
CA GLY A 33 -2.45 23.61 -31.92
C GLY A 33 -1.50 22.42 -31.99
N GLU A 34 -0.90 21.99 -30.88
CA GLU A 34 -0.07 20.79 -30.83
C GLU A 34 -0.91 19.51 -30.78
N ARG A 35 -0.33 18.41 -31.27
CA ARG A 35 -0.96 17.08 -31.23
C ARG A 35 -0.40 16.27 -30.08
N TYR A 36 -1.28 15.78 -29.23
CA TYR A 36 -0.95 14.88 -28.12
C TYR A 36 -1.61 13.53 -28.34
N ILE A 37 -0.90 12.45 -28.01
CA ILE A 37 -1.48 11.11 -27.99
C ILE A 37 -2.32 10.99 -26.72
N LEU A 38 -3.62 10.80 -26.88
CA LEU A 38 -4.52 10.47 -25.79
C LEU A 38 -4.59 8.95 -25.66
N THR A 39 -4.34 8.44 -24.47
CA THR A 39 -4.60 7.04 -24.12
C THR A 39 -5.54 7.01 -22.94
N GLU A 40 -6.43 6.02 -22.91
CA GLU A 40 -7.14 5.70 -21.68
C GLU A 40 -6.10 5.32 -20.63
N GLN A 41 -6.02 6.14 -19.59
CA GLN A 41 -5.25 5.79 -18.42
C GLN A 41 -6.19 5.01 -17.51
N GLU A 42 -6.08 3.68 -17.53
CA GLU A 42 -6.61 2.84 -16.45
C GLU A 42 -5.80 3.15 -15.18
N GLU A 43 -6.08 4.32 -14.60
CA GLU A 43 -5.71 4.55 -13.23
C GLU A 43 -6.40 3.45 -12.42
N ARG A 44 -5.62 2.64 -11.72
CA ARG A 44 -6.13 2.03 -10.48
C ARG A 44 -6.90 3.11 -9.76
N SER A 45 -8.21 2.93 -9.65
CA SER A 45 -9.05 4.03 -9.22
C SER A 45 -8.54 4.52 -7.88
N SER A 46 -8.32 5.83 -7.75
CA SER A 46 -8.01 6.43 -6.46
C SER A 46 -9.04 6.00 -5.41
N LYS A 47 -10.26 5.66 -5.86
CA LYS A 47 -11.32 4.96 -5.12
C LYS A 47 -10.88 3.59 -4.56
N SER A 48 -10.26 2.69 -5.33
CA SER A 48 -9.77 1.38 -4.83
C SER A 48 -8.66 1.55 -3.79
N HIS A 49 -7.76 2.52 -3.99
CA HIS A 49 -6.71 2.83 -3.02
C HIS A 49 -7.30 3.44 -1.75
N ALA A 50 -8.18 4.44 -1.85
CA ALA A 50 -8.89 5.03 -0.73
C ALA A 50 -9.73 4.00 0.05
N HIS A 51 -10.45 3.14 -0.67
CA HIS A 51 -11.21 2.02 -0.11
C HIS A 51 -10.29 1.09 0.69
N TYR A 52 -9.14 0.71 0.13
CA TYR A 52 -8.17 -0.12 0.84
C TYR A 52 -7.74 0.48 2.20
N PHE A 53 -7.35 1.75 2.23
CA PHE A 53 -6.95 2.41 3.47
C PHE A 53 -8.12 2.59 4.46
N ALA A 54 -9.34 2.82 3.96
CA ALA A 54 -10.53 2.89 4.78
C ALA A 54 -10.80 1.53 5.48
N CYS A 55 -10.81 0.43 4.72
CA CYS A 55 -10.98 -0.91 5.28
C CYS A 55 -9.94 -1.24 6.35
N VAL A 56 -8.66 -0.92 6.09
CA VAL A 56 -7.59 -1.19 7.06
C VAL A 56 -7.80 -0.39 8.34
N ARG A 57 -8.22 0.87 8.26
CA ARG A 57 -8.54 1.69 9.43
C ARG A 57 -9.73 1.12 10.20
N ASP A 58 -10.76 0.66 9.50
CA ASP A 58 -11.95 0.12 10.13
C ASP A 58 -11.63 -1.22 10.82
N GLY A 59 -10.84 -2.09 10.18
CA GLY A 59 -10.33 -3.31 10.78
C GLY A 59 -9.40 -3.06 11.97
N TRP A 60 -8.57 -2.01 11.91
CA TRP A 60 -7.73 -1.56 13.04
C TRP A 60 -8.59 -1.09 14.23
N SER A 61 -9.67 -0.37 13.96
CA SER A 61 -10.59 0.13 14.99
C SER A 61 -11.41 -1.00 15.64
N SER A 62 -11.57 -2.12 14.94
CA SER A 62 -12.25 -3.32 15.39
C SER A 62 -11.31 -4.36 16.01
N LEU A 63 -10.04 -4.03 16.24
CA LEU A 63 -9.10 -4.95 16.87
C LEU A 63 -9.53 -5.28 18.31
N PRO A 64 -9.38 -6.55 18.73
CA PRO A 64 -9.47 -6.90 20.14
C PRO A 64 -8.51 -6.07 21.00
N GLU A 65 -8.94 -5.67 22.20
CA GLU A 65 -8.19 -4.76 23.08
C GLU A 65 -6.76 -5.26 23.37
N HIS A 66 -6.58 -6.57 23.55
CA HIS A 66 -5.26 -7.19 23.76
C HIS A 66 -4.29 -7.09 22.55
N LEU A 67 -4.79 -6.73 21.37
CA LEU A 67 -4.01 -6.49 20.16
C LEU A 67 -3.86 -5.01 19.82
N ALA A 68 -4.64 -4.12 20.45
CA ALA A 68 -4.58 -2.69 20.19
C ALA A 68 -3.18 -2.13 20.52
N ASP A 69 -2.59 -2.57 21.64
CA ASP A 69 -1.23 -2.18 22.07
C ASP A 69 -0.14 -2.60 21.08
N ARG A 70 -0.39 -3.68 20.31
CA ARG A 70 0.57 -4.20 19.33
C ARG A 70 0.63 -3.34 18.07
N PHE A 71 -0.44 -2.65 17.73
CA PHE A 71 -0.55 -1.88 16.49
C PHE A 71 -0.88 -0.43 16.82
N PRO A 72 0.12 0.44 17.02
CA PRO A 72 -0.10 1.84 17.39
C PRO A 72 -0.91 2.65 16.36
N SER A 73 -0.96 2.21 15.11
CA SER A 73 -1.76 2.86 14.07
C SER A 73 -2.23 1.87 12.99
N PRO A 74 -3.22 2.25 12.16
CA PRO A 74 -3.63 1.46 11.00
C PRO A 74 -2.48 1.12 10.05
N GLU A 75 -1.50 2.02 9.95
CA GLU A 75 -0.30 1.82 9.11
C GLU A 75 0.59 0.69 9.65
N HIS A 76 0.71 0.55 10.97
CA HIS A 76 1.44 -0.57 11.59
C HIS A 76 0.74 -1.90 11.29
N LEU A 77 -0.59 -1.94 11.45
CA LEU A 77 -1.39 -3.12 11.11
C LEU A 77 -1.21 -3.47 9.62
N ARG A 78 -1.30 -2.50 8.72
CA ARG A 78 -1.15 -2.68 7.27
C ARG A 78 0.18 -3.32 6.91
N LYS A 79 1.29 -2.73 7.37
CA LYS A 79 2.63 -3.20 7.03
C LYS A 79 2.91 -4.57 7.62
N TRP A 80 2.48 -4.81 8.87
CA TRP A 80 2.57 -6.13 9.47
C TRP A 80 1.77 -7.17 8.68
N ALA A 81 0.54 -6.85 8.27
CA ALA A 81 -0.30 -7.75 7.49
C ALA A 81 0.33 -8.08 6.13
N LEU A 82 0.96 -7.10 5.46
CA LEU A 82 1.73 -7.34 4.23
C LEU A 82 2.88 -8.30 4.45
N ILE A 83 3.65 -8.12 5.52
CA ILE A 83 4.77 -9.00 5.86
C ILE A 83 4.28 -10.42 6.18
N LYS A 84 3.15 -10.55 6.90
CA LYS A 84 2.51 -11.85 7.19
C LYS A 84 2.00 -12.52 5.92
N ALA A 85 1.42 -11.76 5.01
CA ALA A 85 0.90 -12.22 3.71
C ALA A 85 1.99 -12.53 2.66
N GLY A 86 3.27 -12.26 2.95
CA GLY A 86 4.39 -12.51 2.04
C GLY A 86 4.70 -11.38 1.06
N PHE A 87 3.98 -10.25 1.13
CA PHE A 87 4.27 -9.04 0.35
C PHE A 87 5.36 -8.21 1.04
N ARG A 88 6.58 -8.75 1.05
CA ARG A 88 7.74 -8.19 1.77
C ARG A 88 9.01 -8.27 0.96
N ASP A 89 9.91 -7.34 1.24
CA ASP A 89 11.30 -7.40 0.82
C ASP A 89 12.12 -8.05 1.94
N GLU A 90 13.02 -8.96 1.57
CA GLU A 90 13.86 -9.71 2.49
C GLU A 90 15.32 -9.28 2.38
N GLN A 91 15.93 -9.00 3.52
CA GLN A 91 17.36 -8.72 3.64
C GLN A 91 17.96 -9.68 4.66
N THR A 92 19.01 -10.38 4.26
CA THR A 92 19.70 -11.36 5.10
C THR A 92 21.10 -10.88 5.43
N PHE A 93 21.43 -10.89 6.72
CA PHE A 93 22.71 -10.50 7.27
C PHE A 93 23.32 -11.71 7.97
N VAL A 94 24.55 -12.07 7.59
CA VAL A 94 25.31 -13.16 8.22
C VAL A 94 26.36 -12.55 9.14
N ALA A 95 26.28 -12.89 10.42
CA ALA A 95 27.23 -12.49 11.44
C ALA A 95 28.26 -13.59 11.71
N SER A 96 29.38 -13.25 12.36
CA SER A 96 30.41 -14.21 12.77
C SER A 96 29.99 -15.07 13.96
N SER A 97 28.99 -14.62 14.73
CA SER A 97 28.50 -15.32 15.93
C SER A 97 27.05 -14.97 16.24
N LYS A 98 26.40 -15.79 17.07
CA LYS A 98 25.05 -15.52 17.61
C LYS A 98 24.99 -14.21 18.42
N ALA A 99 26.04 -13.92 19.19
CA ALA A 99 26.12 -12.70 19.98
C ALA A 99 26.16 -11.45 19.09
N GLU A 100 26.87 -11.52 17.96
CA GLU A 100 26.89 -10.44 16.97
C GLU A 100 25.55 -10.32 16.25
N ALA A 101 24.91 -11.42 15.86
CA ALA A 101 23.59 -11.41 15.25
C ALA A 101 22.53 -10.71 16.13
N ILE A 102 22.58 -10.91 17.45
CA ILE A 102 21.72 -10.21 18.41
C ILE A 102 21.97 -8.69 18.38
N ARG A 103 23.24 -8.26 18.31
CA ARG A 103 23.59 -6.82 18.22
C ARG A 103 23.11 -6.20 16.90
N VAL A 104 23.30 -6.90 15.79
CA VAL A 104 22.80 -6.48 14.47
C VAL A 104 21.28 -6.35 14.50
N ALA A 105 20.57 -7.33 15.08
CA ALA A 105 19.13 -7.25 15.21
C ALA A 105 18.67 -6.09 16.09
N ALA A 106 19.38 -5.81 17.19
CA ALA A 106 19.10 -4.65 18.05
C ALA A 106 19.29 -3.32 17.31
N PHE A 107 20.26 -3.25 16.39
CA PHE A 107 20.48 -2.08 15.53
C PHE A 107 19.40 -1.94 14.43
N LEU A 108 18.95 -3.06 13.84
CA LEU A 108 17.97 -3.03 12.74
C LEU A 108 16.54 -2.70 13.18
N ARG A 109 16.13 -3.11 14.39
CA ARG A 109 14.78 -2.89 14.92
C ARG A 109 14.34 -1.41 14.97
N PRO A 110 15.13 -0.46 15.49
CA PRO A 110 14.72 0.94 15.57
C PRO A 110 14.73 1.67 14.21
N VAL A 111 15.35 1.11 13.16
CA VAL A 111 15.41 1.74 11.83
C VAL A 111 14.05 1.74 11.14
N ASP A 112 13.22 0.73 11.43
CA ASP A 112 11.85 0.62 10.91
C ASP A 112 11.02 -0.15 11.95
N ASP A 113 10.20 0.60 12.67
CA ASP A 113 9.30 0.11 13.73
C ASP A 113 8.29 -0.92 13.24
N THR A 114 8.06 -0.98 11.92
CA THR A 114 7.14 -1.93 11.29
C THR A 114 7.84 -3.14 10.68
N ALA A 115 9.17 -3.17 10.66
CA ALA A 115 9.93 -4.29 10.11
C ALA A 115 9.94 -5.49 11.07
N VAL A 116 9.86 -6.70 10.50
CA VAL A 116 10.02 -7.93 11.27
C VAL A 116 11.46 -8.40 11.17
N VAL A 117 12.18 -8.37 12.30
CA VAL A 117 13.56 -8.85 12.41
C VAL A 117 13.60 -10.17 13.15
N ARG A 118 14.07 -11.23 12.48
CA ARG A 118 14.27 -12.56 13.07
C ARG A 118 15.76 -12.89 13.14
N VAL A 119 16.17 -13.48 14.26
CA VAL A 119 17.52 -14.00 14.46
C VAL A 119 17.44 -15.51 14.57
N LYS A 120 18.23 -16.22 13.76
CA LYS A 120 18.43 -17.66 13.85
C LYS A 120 19.93 -17.92 13.79
N ASP A 121 20.47 -18.44 14.88
CA ASP A 121 21.91 -18.68 15.04
C ASP A 121 22.73 -17.42 14.78
N SER A 122 23.61 -17.43 13.77
CA SER A 122 24.41 -16.28 13.34
C SER A 122 23.78 -15.50 12.18
N VAL A 123 22.53 -15.79 11.81
CA VAL A 123 21.84 -15.16 10.68
C VAL A 123 20.71 -14.27 11.19
N VAL A 124 20.66 -13.05 10.66
CA VAL A 124 19.58 -12.09 10.89
C VAL A 124 18.82 -11.90 9.59
N VAL A 125 17.51 -12.07 9.63
CA VAL A 125 16.61 -11.80 8.50
C VAL A 125 15.73 -10.62 8.87
N ARG A 126 15.74 -9.59 8.02
CA ARG A 126 14.86 -8.43 8.12
C ARG A 126 13.84 -8.49 6.99
N TRP A 127 12.57 -8.39 7.36
CA TRP A 127 11.46 -8.23 6.43
C TRP A 127 10.86 -6.84 6.54
N THR A 128 10.76 -6.14 5.42
CA THR A 128 10.06 -4.86 5.30
C THR A 128 8.86 -5.01 4.37
N ALA A 129 7.76 -4.33 4.66
CA ALA A 129 6.58 -4.38 3.80
C ALA A 129 6.90 -3.79 2.42
N LYS A 130 6.50 -4.50 1.35
CA LYS A 130 6.70 -4.02 -0.02
C LYS A 130 5.89 -2.73 -0.24
N SER A 131 6.48 -1.75 -0.92
CA SER A 131 5.78 -0.49 -1.22
C SER A 131 4.58 -0.74 -2.14
N GLN A 132 3.39 -0.28 -1.73
CA GLN A 132 2.17 -0.32 -2.53
C GLN A 132 1.94 0.96 -3.36
N SER A 133 2.94 1.85 -3.42
CA SER A 133 2.83 3.11 -4.15
C SER A 133 2.59 2.90 -5.66
N LYS A 134 2.01 3.91 -6.34
CA LYS A 134 1.77 3.92 -7.81
C LYS A 134 3.00 3.52 -8.61
N ARG A 135 4.17 3.96 -8.17
CA ARG A 135 5.43 3.69 -8.87
C ARG A 135 6.01 2.30 -8.57
N ALA A 136 5.74 1.74 -7.40
CA ALA A 136 6.41 0.53 -6.93
C ALA A 136 5.61 -0.77 -7.15
N MET A 137 4.31 -0.67 -7.41
CA MET A 137 3.43 -1.83 -7.51
C MET A 137 2.36 -1.65 -8.59
N GLY A 138 2.31 -2.59 -9.54
CA GLY A 138 1.30 -2.63 -10.60
C GLY A 138 -0.10 -2.95 -10.06
N ASN A 139 -1.11 -2.81 -10.91
CA ASN A 139 -2.53 -2.97 -10.52
C ASN A 139 -2.83 -4.39 -10.01
N GLU A 140 -2.35 -5.41 -10.71
CA GLU A 140 -2.58 -6.82 -10.34
C GLU A 140 -1.93 -7.16 -9.00
N ASP A 141 -0.65 -6.82 -8.83
CA ASP A 141 0.06 -7.01 -7.56
C ASP A 141 -0.58 -6.22 -6.41
N PHE A 142 -1.07 -5.01 -6.67
CA PHE A 142 -1.80 -4.24 -5.67
C PHE A 142 -3.09 -4.94 -5.25
N GLN A 143 -3.89 -5.41 -6.20
CA GLN A 143 -5.13 -6.13 -5.92
C GLN A 143 -4.85 -7.41 -5.12
N ARG A 144 -3.85 -8.20 -5.52
CA ARG A 144 -3.40 -9.39 -4.78
C ARG A 144 -2.96 -9.04 -3.35
N SER A 145 -2.20 -7.96 -3.19
CA SER A 145 -1.74 -7.52 -1.87
C SER A 145 -2.89 -7.02 -0.99
N LYS A 146 -3.87 -6.34 -1.58
CA LYS A 146 -5.08 -5.85 -0.91
C LYS A 146 -5.90 -7.01 -0.36
N ASP A 147 -6.21 -7.99 -1.21
CA ASP A 147 -7.03 -9.14 -0.84
C ASP A 147 -6.34 -9.99 0.24
N ALA A 148 -5.02 -10.17 0.13
CA ALA A 148 -4.25 -10.88 1.14
C ALA A 148 -4.19 -10.14 2.49
N VAL A 149 -4.08 -8.81 2.47
CA VAL A 149 -4.14 -8.00 3.71
C VAL A 149 -5.53 -8.09 4.35
N PHE A 150 -6.60 -8.02 3.57
CA PHE A 150 -7.95 -8.19 4.10
C PHE A 150 -8.16 -9.55 4.73
N ALA A 151 -7.73 -10.63 4.09
CA ALA A 151 -7.82 -11.97 4.66
C ALA A 151 -7.06 -12.08 6.00
N VAL A 152 -5.87 -11.47 6.10
CA VAL A 152 -5.09 -11.44 7.34
C VAL A 152 -5.79 -10.63 8.44
N ILE A 153 -6.41 -9.50 8.09
CA ILE A 153 -7.14 -8.67 9.06
C ILE A 153 -8.42 -9.37 9.52
N ASP A 154 -9.19 -9.96 8.60
CA ASP A 154 -10.39 -10.76 8.92
C ASP A 154 -10.05 -11.90 9.91
N GLU A 155 -8.98 -12.65 9.65
CA GLU A 155 -8.47 -13.69 10.56
C GLU A 155 -8.13 -13.11 11.93
N LEU A 156 -7.51 -11.93 11.98
CA LEU A 156 -7.06 -11.28 13.20
C LEU A 156 -8.21 -10.79 14.08
N ILE A 157 -9.29 -10.27 13.48
CA ILE A 157 -10.49 -9.82 14.19
C ILE A 157 -11.49 -10.96 14.46
N GLY A 158 -11.22 -12.17 13.92
CA GLY A 158 -12.06 -13.35 14.11
C GLY A 158 -13.33 -13.38 13.25
N THR A 159 -13.34 -12.67 12.11
CA THR A 159 -14.45 -12.69 11.14
C THR A 159 -14.20 -13.70 10.03
N ALA A 160 -15.26 -14.04 9.29
CA ALA A 160 -15.12 -14.88 8.10
C ALA A 160 -14.28 -14.16 7.02
N PRO A 161 -13.45 -14.87 6.24
CA PRO A 161 -12.66 -14.27 5.18
C PRO A 161 -13.51 -13.47 4.18
N GLY A 162 -13.00 -12.31 3.79
CA GLY A 162 -13.64 -11.37 2.85
C GLY A 162 -14.74 -10.52 3.47
N THR A 163 -14.94 -10.54 4.79
CA THR A 163 -15.98 -9.75 5.46
C THR A 163 -15.63 -8.27 5.40
N LEU A 164 -14.39 -7.90 5.72
CA LEU A 164 -13.90 -6.53 5.61
C LEU A 164 -14.08 -5.92 4.20
N SER A 165 -13.86 -6.75 3.17
CA SER A 165 -14.01 -6.35 1.76
C SER A 165 -15.48 -6.11 1.39
N ARG A 166 -16.39 -6.99 1.86
CA ARG A 166 -17.83 -6.91 1.59
C ARG A 166 -18.51 -5.77 2.34
N GLU A 167 -18.14 -5.54 3.59
CA GLU A 167 -18.75 -4.49 4.43
C GLU A 167 -18.36 -3.10 3.93
N ALA A 168 -17.11 -2.92 3.53
CA ALA A 168 -16.67 -1.67 2.93
C ALA A 168 -17.29 -1.39 1.56
N GLY A 169 -17.58 -2.44 0.77
CA GLY A 169 -18.31 -2.31 -0.50
C GLY A 169 -19.79 -1.90 -0.34
N ARG A 170 -20.37 -2.03 0.86
CA ARG A 170 -21.74 -1.58 1.17
C ARG A 170 -21.81 -0.15 1.70
N ALA A 171 -20.68 0.39 2.18
CA ALA A 171 -20.58 1.74 2.76
C ALA A 171 -20.09 2.81 1.75
N ALA A 172 -19.83 2.43 0.50
CA ALA A 172 -19.24 3.26 -0.56
C ALA A 172 -20.14 3.40 -1.80
#